data_AF-A0A6A5GVJ2-F1
#
_entry.id   AF-A0A6A5GVJ2-F1
#
_cell.length_a   1.000
_cell.length_b   1.000
_cell.length_c   1.000
_cell.angle_alpha   90.00
_cell.angle_beta   90.00
_cell.angle_gamma   90.00
#
_symmetry.space_group_name_H-M   'P 1'
#
loop_
_entity.id
_entity.type
_entity.pdbx_description
1 polymer ?
#
loop_
_entity_poly.entity_id
_entity_poly.type
_entity_poly.pdbx_seq_one_letter_code
_entity_poly.pdbx_strand_id
1 'polypeptide(L)'
;MAERRANPVSIGMTAMRELDKAKIRVVEQNDVLKAAEQFLATARQEMILLDENGTILEEKYNTVRQMINNFETGINRLNEPLNTHQYSIISRQLEEEKNMLLEKSSEICLILSEINVLLRLVLPNIPREKLLEIMDELMSLVSDIEETASSVLAAIRDHCNDSMTLEKTGKWGELTGKVYWTLTAIHLNLPSFNLSIIQNNLIHNLITHINSFYMPRWWVAFLEVVGKEKDVESFWSKVYKYRDELKVLTEQVEAILGYD
;
A
#
# COMPACT_ATOMS: atom_id res chain seq x y z
N MET A 1 -25.76 5.79 -64.66
CA MET A 1 -25.47 5.31 -63.29
C MET A 1 -25.27 6.54 -62.42
N ALA A 2 -26.25 6.85 -61.56
CA ALA A 2 -26.25 8.06 -60.76
C ALA A 2 -25.50 7.82 -59.44
N GLU A 3 -24.48 8.62 -59.16
CA GLU A 3 -23.80 8.70 -57.87
C GLU A 3 -24.83 9.02 -56.77
N ARG A 4 -24.97 8.11 -55.80
CA ARG A 4 -25.65 8.42 -54.54
C ARG A 4 -24.80 9.42 -53.78
N ARG A 5 -25.05 10.72 -53.96
CA ARG A 5 -24.48 11.77 -53.10
C ARG A 5 -25.10 11.62 -51.71
N ALA A 6 -24.29 11.17 -50.75
CA ALA A 6 -24.65 11.19 -49.34
C ALA A 6 -24.97 12.64 -48.93
N ASN A 7 -26.07 12.82 -48.19
CA ASN A 7 -26.59 14.14 -47.83
C ASN A 7 -25.62 14.81 -46.81
N PRO A 8 -25.02 15.98 -47.08
CA PRO A 8 -23.99 16.58 -46.22
C PRO A 8 -24.45 16.88 -44.79
N VAL A 9 -25.76 17.14 -44.59
CA VAL A 9 -26.40 17.31 -43.28
C VAL A 9 -26.28 16.05 -42.41
N SER A 10 -26.36 14.87 -43.03
CA SER A 10 -26.22 13.58 -42.34
C SER A 10 -24.78 13.34 -41.86
N ILE A 11 -23.78 13.92 -42.53
CA ILE A 11 -22.36 13.67 -42.24
C ILE A 11 -21.89 14.55 -41.07
N GLY A 12 -22.27 15.85 -41.06
CA GLY A 12 -21.99 16.78 -39.95
C GLY A 12 -22.57 16.34 -38.61
N MET A 13 -23.85 15.93 -38.59
CA MET A 13 -24.48 15.39 -37.37
C MET A 13 -23.86 14.06 -36.91
N THR A 14 -23.31 13.26 -37.82
CA THR A 14 -22.65 11.99 -37.47
C THR A 14 -21.27 12.22 -36.88
N ALA A 15 -20.48 13.13 -37.45
CA ALA A 15 -19.14 13.48 -36.98
C ALA A 15 -19.13 14.04 -35.55
N MET A 16 -20.07 14.95 -35.25
CA MET A 16 -20.19 15.55 -33.91
C MET A 16 -20.61 14.50 -32.86
N ARG A 17 -21.52 13.59 -33.25
CA ARG A 17 -21.96 12.48 -32.40
C ARG A 17 -20.86 11.45 -32.13
N GLU A 18 -19.93 11.25 -33.06
CA GLU A 18 -18.75 10.38 -32.88
C GLU A 18 -17.74 10.97 -31.88
N LEU A 19 -17.47 12.28 -31.98
CA LEU A 19 -16.61 12.98 -31.03
C LEU A 19 -17.22 13.03 -29.62
N ASP A 20 -18.54 13.26 -29.51
CA ASP A 20 -19.23 13.20 -28.22
C ASP A 20 -19.13 11.81 -27.57
N LYS A 21 -19.28 10.73 -28.37
CA LYS A 21 -19.07 9.35 -27.88
C LYS A 21 -17.63 9.09 -27.45
N ALA A 22 -16.65 9.64 -28.17
CA ALA A 22 -15.24 9.53 -27.79
C ALA A 22 -14.96 10.26 -26.46
N LYS A 23 -15.51 11.46 -26.30
CA LYS A 23 -15.42 12.22 -25.05
C LYS A 23 -16.06 11.48 -23.88
N ILE A 24 -17.26 10.92 -24.05
CA ILE A 24 -17.94 10.12 -23.02
C ILE A 24 -17.07 8.93 -22.60
N ARG A 25 -16.50 8.18 -23.55
CA ARG A 25 -15.64 7.02 -23.25
C ARG A 25 -14.40 7.38 -22.43
N VAL A 26 -13.76 8.51 -22.71
CA VAL A 26 -12.63 9.01 -21.91
C VAL A 26 -13.10 9.41 -20.50
N VAL A 27 -14.26 10.06 -20.39
CA VAL A 27 -14.84 10.48 -19.10
C VAL A 27 -15.28 9.29 -18.24
N GLU A 28 -15.82 8.22 -18.85
CA GLU A 28 -16.20 6.98 -18.15
C GLU A 28 -15.01 6.31 -17.44
N GLN A 29 -13.79 6.61 -17.86
CA GLN A 29 -12.56 6.08 -17.25
C GLN A 29 -11.87 7.08 -16.30
N ASN A 30 -12.53 8.20 -15.99
CA ASN A 30 -11.99 9.24 -15.09
C ASN A 30 -11.71 8.71 -13.67
N ASP A 31 -12.44 7.70 -13.21
CA ASP A 31 -12.22 7.10 -11.89
C ASP A 31 -10.85 6.41 -11.80
N VAL A 32 -10.39 5.78 -12.89
CA VAL A 32 -9.04 5.18 -12.98
C VAL A 32 -7.97 6.26 -12.85
N LEU A 33 -8.16 7.39 -13.54
CA LEU A 33 -7.22 8.51 -13.51
C LEU A 33 -7.15 9.13 -12.12
N LYS A 34 -8.29 9.32 -11.46
CA LYS A 34 -8.35 9.83 -10.07
C LYS A 34 -7.69 8.89 -9.08
N ALA A 35 -7.90 7.59 -9.21
CA ALA A 35 -7.26 6.59 -8.34
C ALA A 35 -5.73 6.63 -8.48
N ALA A 36 -5.22 6.75 -9.70
CA ALA A 36 -3.78 6.93 -9.93
C ALA A 36 -3.26 8.26 -9.36
N GLU A 37 -4.00 9.36 -9.53
CA GLU A 37 -3.63 10.66 -8.95
C GLU A 37 -3.55 10.60 -7.43
N GLN A 38 -4.54 9.99 -6.77
CA GLN A 38 -4.56 9.84 -5.32
C GLN A 38 -3.38 9.00 -4.82
N PHE A 39 -3.13 7.83 -5.43
CA PHE A 39 -1.99 6.98 -5.08
C PHE A 39 -0.65 7.74 -5.18
N LEU A 40 -0.40 8.43 -6.29
CA LEU A 40 0.84 9.17 -6.51
C LEU A 40 0.96 10.38 -5.56
N ALA A 41 -0.16 11.05 -5.24
CA ALA A 41 -0.17 12.15 -4.28
C ALA A 41 0.22 11.67 -2.88
N THR A 42 -0.37 10.55 -2.41
CA THR A 42 0.00 9.91 -1.15
C THR A 42 1.47 9.50 -1.14
N ALA A 43 1.93 8.84 -2.21
CA ALA A 43 3.33 8.43 -2.33
C ALA A 43 4.31 9.60 -2.18
N ARG A 44 4.00 10.76 -2.78
CA ARG A 44 4.83 11.98 -2.68
C ARG A 44 4.76 12.61 -1.29
N GLN A 45 3.56 12.71 -0.72
CA GLN A 45 3.35 13.31 0.60
C GLN A 45 4.09 12.55 1.70
N GLU A 46 4.08 11.22 1.61
CA GLU A 46 4.73 10.32 2.57
C GLU A 46 6.18 9.98 2.19
N MET A 47 6.73 10.60 1.13
CA MET A 47 8.10 10.38 0.63
C MET A 47 8.42 8.90 0.33
N ILE A 48 7.45 8.18 -0.21
CA ILE A 48 7.56 6.76 -0.56
C ILE A 48 8.35 6.62 -1.86
N LEU A 49 9.37 5.77 -1.84
CA LEU A 49 10.07 5.35 -3.05
C LEU A 49 9.19 4.37 -3.85
N LEU A 50 8.90 4.72 -5.09
CA LEU A 50 8.18 3.85 -6.02
C LEU A 50 9.08 2.69 -6.46
N ASP A 51 8.50 1.50 -6.57
CA ASP A 51 9.15 0.37 -7.26
C ASP A 51 8.97 0.51 -8.78
N GLU A 52 9.43 -0.48 -9.53
CA GLU A 52 9.33 -0.51 -10.99
C GLU A 52 7.88 -0.31 -11.48
N ASN A 53 6.89 -0.96 -10.86
CA ASN A 53 5.48 -0.82 -11.24
C ASN A 53 4.93 0.57 -10.90
N GLY A 54 5.31 1.12 -9.74
CA GLY A 54 4.97 2.48 -9.33
C GLY A 54 5.55 3.54 -10.26
N THR A 55 6.81 3.38 -10.68
CA THR A 55 7.45 4.26 -11.67
C THR A 55 6.75 4.18 -13.02
N ILE A 56 6.46 2.97 -13.52
CA ILE A 56 5.72 2.78 -14.78
C ILE A 56 4.32 3.41 -14.68
N LEU A 57 3.64 3.27 -13.53
CA LEU A 57 2.35 3.90 -13.29
C LEU A 57 2.46 5.43 -13.36
N GLU A 58 3.47 6.03 -12.73
CA GLU A 58 3.69 7.48 -12.76
C GLU A 58 3.95 7.99 -14.18
N GLU A 59 4.81 7.31 -14.95
CA GLU A 59 5.09 7.65 -16.34
C GLU A 59 3.83 7.59 -17.22
N LYS A 60 3.05 6.51 -17.10
CA LYS A 60 1.79 6.35 -17.84
C LYS A 60 0.75 7.37 -17.42
N TYR A 61 0.63 7.64 -16.12
CA TYR A 61 -0.27 8.67 -15.59
C TYR A 61 0.06 10.06 -16.16
N ASN A 62 1.32 10.45 -16.15
CA ASN A 62 1.76 11.74 -16.69
C ASN A 62 1.50 11.83 -18.20
N THR A 63 1.78 10.75 -18.93
CA THR A 63 1.54 10.65 -20.37
C THR A 63 0.06 10.81 -20.70
N VAL A 64 -0.82 10.02 -20.06
CA VAL A 64 -2.24 10.04 -20.37
C VAL A 64 -2.89 11.36 -19.96
N ARG A 65 -2.44 11.99 -18.87
CA ARG A 65 -2.92 13.31 -18.44
C ARG A 65 -2.64 14.38 -19.49
N GLN A 66 -1.44 14.38 -20.09
CA GLN A 66 -1.12 15.28 -21.19
C GLN A 66 -1.96 14.99 -22.44
N MET A 67 -2.17 13.71 -22.76
CA MET A 67 -3.00 13.32 -23.91
C MET A 67 -4.45 13.76 -23.75
N ILE A 68 -5.04 13.61 -22.57
CA ILE A 68 -6.41 14.07 -22.25
C ILE A 68 -6.51 15.58 -22.43
N ASN A 69 -5.56 16.36 -21.87
CA ASN A 69 -5.54 17.82 -22.04
C ASN A 69 -5.47 18.23 -23.52
N ASN A 70 -4.64 17.54 -24.31
CA ASN A 70 -4.51 17.78 -25.75
C ASN A 70 -5.79 17.41 -26.51
N PHE A 71 -6.44 16.31 -26.12
CA PHE A 71 -7.68 15.84 -26.70
C PHE A 71 -8.84 16.81 -26.42
N GLU A 72 -8.99 17.27 -25.19
CA GLU A 72 -10.00 18.28 -24.81
C GLU A 72 -9.78 19.61 -25.55
N THR A 73 -8.53 20.06 -25.63
CA THR A 73 -8.17 21.26 -26.40
C THR A 73 -8.52 21.08 -27.88
N GLY A 74 -8.25 19.91 -28.46
CA GLY A 74 -8.60 19.57 -29.84
C GLY A 74 -10.10 19.56 -30.11
N ILE A 75 -10.89 18.96 -29.21
CA ILE A 75 -12.36 18.99 -29.29
C ILE A 75 -12.88 20.42 -29.23
N ASN A 76 -12.37 21.25 -28.31
CA ASN A 76 -12.82 22.64 -28.18
C ASN A 76 -12.50 23.46 -29.43
N ARG A 77 -11.35 23.21 -30.08
CA ARG A 77 -10.99 23.84 -31.36
C ARG A 77 -11.91 23.43 -32.51
N LEU A 78 -12.40 22.19 -32.52
CA LEU A 78 -13.32 21.70 -33.55
C LEU A 78 -14.78 22.10 -33.29
N ASN A 79 -15.16 22.37 -32.05
CA ASN A 79 -16.54 22.74 -31.70
C ASN A 79 -17.02 24.01 -32.40
N GLU A 80 -16.19 25.04 -32.50
CA GLU A 80 -16.55 26.29 -33.17
C GLU A 80 -16.75 26.13 -34.69
N PRO A 81 -15.80 25.56 -35.47
CA PRO A 81 -16.02 25.33 -36.89
C PRO A 81 -17.14 24.31 -37.16
N LEU A 82 -17.30 23.25 -36.36
CA LEU A 82 -18.39 22.28 -36.54
C LEU A 82 -19.78 22.88 -36.25
N ASN A 83 -19.90 23.74 -35.24
CA ASN A 83 -21.15 24.47 -34.97
C ASN A 83 -21.45 25.50 -36.07
N THR A 84 -20.42 26.18 -36.58
CA THR A 84 -20.57 27.17 -37.67
C THR A 84 -20.92 26.51 -39.01
N HIS A 85 -20.46 25.28 -39.25
CA HIS A 85 -20.65 24.53 -40.50
C HIS A 85 -21.81 23.52 -40.42
N GLN A 86 -22.79 23.71 -39.51
CA GLN A 86 -23.97 22.84 -39.39
C GLN A 86 -24.74 22.59 -40.72
N TYR A 87 -24.46 23.39 -41.77
CA TYR A 87 -25.12 23.35 -43.08
C TYR A 87 -24.17 23.24 -44.29
N SER A 88 -22.86 23.03 -44.11
CA SER A 88 -21.89 22.98 -45.23
C SER A 88 -21.04 21.70 -45.26
N ILE A 89 -20.46 21.43 -46.43
CA ILE A 89 -19.57 20.29 -46.66
C ILE A 89 -18.37 20.42 -45.72
N ILE A 90 -18.18 19.44 -44.84
CA ILE A 90 -17.01 19.34 -43.97
C ILE A 90 -15.76 19.32 -44.87
N SER A 91 -14.82 20.23 -44.63
CA SER A 91 -13.58 20.24 -45.39
C SER A 91 -12.79 18.97 -45.08
N ARG A 92 -12.03 18.47 -46.07
CA ARG A 92 -11.17 17.29 -45.89
C ARG A 92 -10.23 17.43 -44.68
N GLN A 93 -9.74 18.64 -44.44
CA GLN A 93 -8.88 18.96 -43.30
C GLN A 93 -9.59 18.76 -41.96
N LEU A 94 -10.86 19.17 -41.84
CA LEU A 94 -11.65 18.97 -40.62
C LEU A 94 -11.92 17.48 -40.35
N GLU A 95 -12.13 16.69 -41.41
CA GLU A 95 -12.34 15.24 -41.31
C GLU A 95 -11.05 14.51 -40.90
N GLU A 96 -9.89 14.95 -41.40
CA GLU A 96 -8.57 14.45 -40.97
C GLU A 96 -8.31 14.78 -39.49
N GLU A 97 -8.60 16.00 -39.04
CA GLU A 97 -8.49 16.40 -37.62
C GLU A 97 -9.44 15.61 -36.71
N LYS A 98 -10.69 15.35 -37.15
CA LYS A 98 -11.64 14.49 -36.43
C LYS A 98 -11.08 13.07 -36.25
N ASN A 99 -10.61 12.45 -37.34
CA ASN A 99 -10.10 11.08 -37.31
C ASN A 99 -8.88 10.95 -36.39
N MET A 100 -7.99 11.96 -36.40
CA MET A 100 -6.86 12.04 -35.48
C MET A 100 -7.30 12.08 -34.01
N LEU A 101 -8.37 12.82 -33.68
CA LEU A 101 -8.89 12.86 -32.30
C LEU A 101 -9.55 11.54 -31.90
N LEU A 102 -10.24 10.86 -32.81
CA LEU A 102 -10.82 9.54 -32.54
C LEU A 102 -9.74 8.49 -32.28
N GLU A 103 -8.62 8.55 -33.01
CA GLU A 103 -7.45 7.72 -32.77
C GLU A 103 -6.84 8.00 -31.39
N LYS A 104 -6.62 9.28 -31.06
CA LYS A 104 -6.13 9.69 -29.73
C LYS A 104 -7.03 9.25 -28.59
N SER A 105 -8.35 9.34 -28.76
CA SER A 105 -9.30 8.84 -27.76
C SER A 105 -9.14 7.34 -27.51
N SER A 106 -8.90 6.56 -28.58
CA SER A 106 -8.69 5.12 -28.47
C SER A 106 -7.38 4.80 -27.75
N GLU A 107 -6.31 5.54 -28.06
CA GLU A 107 -5.01 5.43 -27.41
C GLU A 107 -5.09 5.79 -25.92
N ILE A 108 -5.80 6.87 -25.56
CA ILE A 108 -6.08 7.25 -24.16
C ILE A 108 -6.77 6.10 -23.41
N CYS A 109 -7.82 5.51 -23.99
CA CYS A 109 -8.54 4.40 -23.37
C CYS A 109 -7.65 3.15 -23.16
N LEU A 110 -6.72 2.88 -24.09
CA LEU A 110 -5.76 1.78 -23.93
C LEU A 110 -4.82 2.04 -22.75
N ILE A 111 -4.23 3.23 -22.68
CA ILE A 111 -3.31 3.59 -21.58
C ILE A 111 -4.05 3.58 -20.24
N LEU A 112 -5.28 4.08 -20.18
CA LEU A 112 -6.10 4.01 -18.97
C LEU A 112 -6.42 2.58 -18.55
N SER A 113 -6.64 1.66 -19.50
CA SER A 113 -6.78 0.23 -19.19
C SER A 113 -5.50 -0.36 -18.61
N GLU A 114 -4.33 0.01 -19.13
CA GLU A 114 -3.03 -0.42 -18.60
C GLU A 114 -2.79 0.14 -17.19
N ILE A 115 -3.13 1.42 -16.96
CA ILE A 115 -3.09 2.06 -15.64
C ILE A 115 -3.99 1.30 -14.66
N ASN A 116 -5.20 0.91 -15.08
CA ASN A 116 -6.11 0.14 -14.22
C ASN A 116 -5.52 -1.22 -13.80
N VAL A 117 -4.76 -1.89 -14.69
CA VAL A 117 -4.04 -3.12 -14.34
C VAL A 117 -2.91 -2.82 -13.37
N LEU A 118 -2.10 -1.78 -13.62
CA LEU A 118 -1.00 -1.37 -12.73
C LEU A 118 -1.52 -0.97 -11.34
N LEU A 119 -2.65 -0.27 -11.27
CA LEU A 119 -3.31 0.06 -10.02
C LEU A 119 -3.66 -1.17 -9.21
N ARG A 120 -4.08 -2.29 -9.82
CA ARG A 120 -4.32 -3.55 -9.10
C ARG A 120 -3.04 -4.21 -8.57
N LEU A 121 -1.88 -3.83 -9.11
CA LEU A 121 -0.58 -4.32 -8.67
C LEU A 121 0.02 -3.44 -7.58
N VAL A 122 -0.20 -2.12 -7.65
CA VAL A 122 0.36 -1.16 -6.68
C VAL A 122 -0.59 -0.84 -5.51
N LEU A 123 -1.91 -0.95 -5.72
CA LEU A 123 -2.89 -0.86 -4.64
C LEU A 123 -2.93 -2.19 -3.89
N PRO A 124 -3.03 -2.18 -2.55
CA PRO A 124 -3.17 -3.39 -1.76
C PRO A 124 -4.36 -4.24 -2.24
N ASN A 125 -4.15 -5.54 -2.52
CA ASN A 125 -5.26 -6.49 -2.76
C ASN A 125 -5.68 -7.24 -1.48
N ILE A 126 -5.15 -6.86 -0.33
CA ILE A 126 -5.47 -7.51 0.93
C ILE A 126 -6.69 -6.82 1.55
N PRO A 127 -7.74 -7.58 1.92
CA PRO A 127 -8.80 -7.07 2.77
C PRO A 127 -8.18 -6.53 4.06
N ARG A 128 -8.45 -5.27 4.42
CA ARG A 128 -7.92 -4.60 5.60
C ARG A 128 -7.99 -5.49 6.85
N GLU A 129 -9.00 -6.36 6.94
CA GLU A 129 -9.17 -7.34 8.00
C GLU A 129 -7.96 -8.27 8.18
N LYS A 130 -7.34 -8.76 7.10
CA LYS A 130 -6.18 -9.66 7.17
C LYS A 130 -4.91 -8.95 7.63
N LEU A 131 -4.75 -7.68 7.27
CA LEU A 131 -3.64 -6.86 7.78
C LEU A 131 -3.81 -6.58 9.28
N LEU A 132 -5.04 -6.23 9.69
CA LEU A 132 -5.36 -6.03 11.10
C LEU A 132 -5.15 -7.31 11.92
N GLU A 133 -5.53 -8.47 11.39
CA GLU A 133 -5.30 -9.77 12.04
C GLU A 133 -3.80 -10.03 12.31
N ILE A 134 -2.94 -9.76 11.33
CA ILE A 134 -1.47 -9.89 11.50
C ILE A 134 -0.95 -8.91 12.55
N MET A 135 -1.43 -7.67 12.53
CA MET A 135 -0.97 -6.64 13.47
C MET A 135 -1.46 -6.87 14.89
N ASP A 136 -2.72 -7.30 15.07
CA ASP A 136 -3.28 -7.69 16.37
C ASP A 136 -2.51 -8.87 16.96
N GLU A 137 -2.17 -9.87 16.14
CA GLU A 137 -1.39 -11.02 16.58
C GLU A 137 0.02 -10.60 17.03
N LEU A 138 0.67 -9.68 16.31
CA LEU A 138 1.97 -9.14 16.67
C LEU A 138 1.92 -8.29 17.95
N MET A 139 0.91 -7.42 18.11
CA MET A 139 0.72 -6.64 19.34
C MET A 139 0.48 -7.52 20.55
N SER A 140 -0.38 -8.52 20.43
CA SER A 140 -0.65 -9.47 21.52
C SER A 140 0.63 -10.15 22.00
N LEU A 141 1.53 -10.52 21.08
CA LEU A 141 2.80 -11.15 21.44
C LEU A 141 3.75 -10.19 22.16
N VAL A 142 3.82 -8.92 21.74
CA VAL A 142 4.64 -7.91 22.41
C VAL A 142 4.12 -7.65 23.83
N SER A 143 2.81 -7.51 24.00
CA SER A 143 2.18 -7.34 25.32
C SER A 143 2.41 -8.53 26.25
N ASP A 144 2.27 -9.77 25.75
CA ASP A 144 2.51 -10.99 26.52
C ASP A 144 3.97 -11.05 27.04
N ILE A 145 4.94 -10.66 26.20
CA ILE A 145 6.35 -10.60 26.60
C ILE A 145 6.55 -9.52 27.66
N GLU A 146 6.00 -8.31 27.49
CA GLU A 146 6.16 -7.20 28.44
C GLU A 146 5.60 -7.57 29.82
N GLU A 147 4.42 -8.17 29.88
CA GLU A 147 3.79 -8.61 31.12
C GLU A 147 4.67 -9.66 31.84
N THR A 148 5.20 -10.63 31.08
CA THR A 148 6.03 -11.68 31.64
C THR A 148 7.38 -11.17 32.14
N ALA A 149 8.02 -10.27 31.39
CA ALA A 149 9.24 -9.59 31.82
C ALA A 149 9.00 -8.77 33.10
N SER A 150 7.86 -8.08 33.20
CA SER A 150 7.44 -7.34 34.40
C SER A 150 7.24 -8.25 35.61
N SER A 151 6.63 -9.42 35.38
CA SER A 151 6.38 -10.44 36.42
C SER A 151 7.68 -11.04 36.96
N VAL A 152 8.66 -11.29 36.09
CA VAL A 152 10.01 -11.73 36.46
C VAL A 152 10.75 -10.65 37.23
N LEU A 153 10.70 -9.39 36.76
CA LEU A 153 11.32 -8.26 37.46
C LEU A 153 10.78 -8.07 38.88
N ALA A 154 9.47 -8.22 39.07
CA ALA A 154 8.84 -8.17 40.38
C ALA A 154 9.32 -9.32 41.28
N ALA A 155 9.46 -10.54 40.75
CA ALA A 155 9.95 -11.69 41.51
C ALA A 155 11.40 -11.51 41.97
N ILE A 156 12.26 -10.91 41.14
CA ILE A 156 13.64 -10.54 41.50
C ILE A 156 13.64 -9.48 42.60
N ARG A 157 12.81 -8.42 42.46
CA ARG A 157 12.75 -7.31 43.44
C ARG A 157 12.24 -7.76 44.81
N ASP A 158 11.26 -8.64 44.84
CA ASP A 158 10.60 -9.06 46.08
C ASP A 158 11.34 -10.25 46.75
N HIS A 159 12.59 -10.53 46.34
CA HIS A 159 13.44 -11.64 46.79
C HIS A 159 12.69 -12.98 46.84
N CYS A 160 11.84 -13.23 45.85
CA CYS A 160 11.03 -14.44 45.80
C CYS A 160 11.94 -15.67 45.63
N ASN A 161 11.54 -16.80 46.24
CA ASN A 161 12.33 -18.03 46.20
C ASN A 161 12.62 -18.49 44.76
N ASP A 162 13.69 -19.28 44.63
CA ASP A 162 14.17 -19.85 43.37
C ASP A 162 13.08 -20.52 42.55
N SER A 163 12.10 -21.15 43.21
CA SER A 163 10.98 -21.85 42.55
C SER A 163 10.02 -20.91 41.81
N MET A 164 9.66 -19.77 42.40
CA MET A 164 8.70 -18.84 41.78
C MET A 164 9.34 -18.01 40.65
N THR A 165 10.62 -17.67 40.81
CA THR A 165 11.42 -17.03 39.76
C THR A 165 11.64 -17.99 38.58
N LEU A 166 11.87 -19.28 38.85
CA LEU A 166 11.99 -20.33 37.83
C LEU A 166 10.69 -20.51 37.05
N GLU A 167 9.52 -20.59 37.71
CA GLU A 167 8.23 -20.73 37.04
C GLU A 167 7.94 -19.57 36.08
N LYS A 168 8.14 -18.33 36.54
CA LYS A 168 7.92 -17.12 35.74
C LYS A 168 8.90 -17.01 34.57
N THR A 169 10.14 -17.42 34.79
CA THR A 169 11.17 -17.49 33.73
C THR A 169 10.83 -18.58 32.71
N GLY A 170 10.25 -19.70 33.14
CA GLY A 170 9.75 -20.75 32.25
C GLY A 170 8.67 -20.25 31.30
N LYS A 171 7.67 -19.51 31.82
CA LYS A 171 6.62 -18.87 31.02
C LYS A 171 7.19 -17.89 29.98
N TRP A 172 8.23 -17.14 30.35
CA TRP A 172 8.93 -16.28 29.39
C TRP A 172 9.58 -17.10 28.27
N GLY A 173 10.27 -18.19 28.60
CA GLY A 173 10.86 -19.09 27.59
C GLY A 173 9.83 -19.66 26.60
N GLU A 174 8.66 -20.06 27.09
CA GLU A 174 7.55 -20.53 26.24
C GLU A 174 7.05 -19.45 25.28
N LEU A 175 6.89 -18.21 25.78
CA LEU A 175 6.46 -17.06 24.98
C LEU A 175 7.49 -16.69 23.91
N THR A 176 8.79 -16.71 24.24
CA THR A 176 9.87 -16.48 23.26
C THR A 176 9.79 -17.50 22.12
N GLY A 177 9.48 -18.77 22.42
CA GLY A 177 9.27 -19.81 21.41
C GLY A 177 8.03 -19.55 20.54
N LYS A 178 6.92 -19.12 21.14
CA LYS A 178 5.69 -18.74 20.43
C LYS A 178 5.94 -17.56 19.47
N VAL A 179 6.65 -16.53 19.92
CA VAL A 179 7.01 -15.35 19.11
C VAL A 179 7.84 -15.75 17.89
N TYR A 180 8.88 -16.57 18.11
CA TYR A 180 9.69 -17.10 17.01
C TYR A 180 8.83 -17.81 15.96
N TRP A 181 7.88 -18.65 16.40
CA TRP A 181 7.01 -19.37 15.49
C TRP A 181 6.04 -18.48 14.72
N THR A 182 5.39 -17.54 15.40
CA THR A 182 4.46 -16.61 14.74
C THR A 182 5.19 -15.72 13.75
N LEU A 183 6.36 -15.16 14.10
CA LEU A 183 7.15 -14.36 13.16
C LEU A 183 7.57 -15.16 11.93
N THR A 184 7.95 -16.43 12.13
CA THR A 184 8.30 -17.33 11.02
C THR A 184 7.09 -17.62 10.14
N ALA A 185 5.92 -17.89 10.74
CA ALA A 185 4.69 -18.13 10.00
C ALA A 185 4.25 -16.91 9.19
N ILE A 186 4.30 -15.71 9.78
CA ILE A 186 4.02 -14.46 9.08
C ILE A 186 5.02 -14.30 7.93
N HIS A 187 6.32 -14.44 8.17
CA HIS A 187 7.34 -14.29 7.15
C HIS A 187 7.17 -15.24 5.96
N LEU A 188 6.78 -16.49 6.20
CA LEU A 188 6.50 -17.47 5.15
C LEU A 188 5.23 -17.17 4.35
N ASN A 189 4.24 -16.54 4.99
CA ASN A 189 2.98 -16.19 4.35
C ASN A 189 3.00 -14.81 3.65
N LEU A 190 3.92 -13.91 4.03
CA LEU A 190 4.05 -12.56 3.42
C LEU A 190 4.14 -12.56 1.89
N PRO A 191 4.91 -13.44 1.22
CA PRO A 191 4.98 -13.47 -0.24
C PRO A 191 3.66 -13.88 -0.90
N SER A 192 2.79 -14.61 -0.19
CA SER A 192 1.45 -14.97 -0.68
C SER A 192 0.44 -13.83 -0.56
N PHE A 193 0.81 -12.80 0.21
CA PHE A 193 0.03 -11.61 0.40
C PHE A 193 0.42 -10.56 -0.64
N ASN A 194 -0.53 -10.14 -1.47
CA ASN A 194 -0.31 -9.05 -2.45
C ASN A 194 -0.34 -7.68 -1.74
N LEU A 195 0.65 -7.47 -0.87
CA LEU A 195 0.90 -6.27 -0.10
C LEU A 195 1.45 -5.16 -1.00
N SER A 196 1.08 -3.90 -0.71
CA SER A 196 1.83 -2.78 -1.28
C SER A 196 3.23 -2.70 -0.68
N ILE A 197 4.16 -2.02 -1.37
CA ILE A 197 5.54 -1.80 -0.91
C ILE A 197 5.58 -1.21 0.51
N ILE A 198 4.70 -0.24 0.78
CA ILE A 198 4.60 0.45 2.07
C ILE A 198 4.27 -0.56 3.17
N GLN A 199 3.24 -1.38 2.96
CA GLN A 199 2.81 -2.38 3.91
C GLN A 199 3.87 -3.46 4.11
N ASN A 200 4.52 -3.90 3.04
CA ASN A 200 5.58 -4.89 3.11
C ASN A 200 6.78 -4.37 3.90
N ASN A 201 7.19 -3.12 3.66
CA ASN A 201 8.26 -2.47 4.42
C ASN A 201 7.89 -2.26 5.89
N LEU A 202 6.66 -1.84 6.19
CA LEU A 202 6.18 -1.68 7.57
C LEU A 202 6.21 -3.02 8.33
N ILE A 203 5.62 -4.06 7.75
CA ILE A 203 5.62 -5.40 8.38
C ILE A 203 7.04 -5.95 8.48
N HIS A 204 7.86 -5.78 7.46
CA HIS A 204 9.25 -6.25 7.47
C HIS A 204 10.10 -5.54 8.54
N ASN A 205 9.96 -4.22 8.67
CA ASN A 205 10.63 -3.44 9.72
C ASN A 205 10.18 -3.88 11.10
N LEU A 206 8.87 -4.09 11.30
CA LEU A 206 8.31 -4.55 12.57
C LEU A 206 8.82 -5.95 12.92
N ILE A 207 8.76 -6.90 11.98
CA ILE A 207 9.31 -8.26 12.16
C ILE A 207 10.80 -8.20 12.48
N THR A 208 11.56 -7.38 11.78
CA THR A 208 13.00 -7.22 12.01
C THR A 208 13.28 -6.67 13.41
N HIS A 209 12.48 -5.69 13.84
CA HIS A 209 12.62 -5.08 15.16
C HIS A 209 12.27 -6.10 16.26
N ILE A 210 11.13 -6.79 16.15
CA ILE A 210 10.75 -7.85 17.09
C ILE A 210 11.81 -8.96 17.11
N ASN A 211 12.30 -9.41 15.95
CA ASN A 211 13.38 -10.41 15.84
C ASN A 211 14.67 -9.99 16.56
N SER A 212 14.96 -8.69 16.60
CA SER A 212 16.16 -8.18 17.28
C SER A 212 16.04 -8.13 18.80
N PHE A 213 14.81 -8.20 19.34
CA PHE A 213 14.53 -7.99 20.77
C PHE A 213 13.88 -9.19 21.49
N TYR A 214 13.09 -10.04 20.83
CA TYR A 214 12.32 -11.10 21.52
C TYR A 214 13.16 -12.09 22.34
N MET A 215 14.44 -12.27 21.99
CA MET A 215 15.41 -13.01 22.79
C MET A 215 16.63 -12.12 23.10
N PRO A 216 16.72 -11.54 24.31
CA PRO A 216 17.86 -10.72 24.71
C PRO A 216 19.18 -11.49 24.62
N ARG A 217 20.27 -10.82 24.23
CA ARG A 217 21.61 -11.46 24.15
C ARG A 217 22.07 -12.06 25.48
N TRP A 218 21.59 -11.53 26.60
CA TRP A 218 21.92 -11.99 27.94
C TRP A 218 20.99 -13.10 28.46
N TRP A 219 19.96 -13.49 27.68
CA TRP A 219 18.93 -14.45 28.08
C TRP A 219 19.49 -15.80 28.53
N VAL A 220 20.44 -16.37 27.77
CA VAL A 220 21.06 -17.65 28.12
C VAL A 220 21.81 -17.57 29.46
N ALA A 221 22.55 -16.49 29.68
CA ALA A 221 23.28 -16.28 30.94
C ALA A 221 22.32 -16.06 32.14
N PHE A 222 21.13 -15.50 31.89
CA PHE A 222 20.08 -15.38 32.89
C PHE A 222 19.49 -16.75 33.26
N LEU A 223 19.17 -17.60 32.27
CA LEU A 223 18.70 -18.97 32.50
C LEU A 223 19.70 -19.81 33.30
N GLU A 224 21.00 -19.54 33.17
CA GLU A 224 22.03 -20.25 33.92
C GLU A 224 22.10 -19.91 35.41
N VAL A 225 21.53 -18.78 35.83
CA VAL A 225 21.54 -18.32 37.23
C VAL A 225 20.18 -18.48 37.91
N VAL A 226 19.08 -18.44 37.15
CA VAL A 226 17.73 -18.64 37.68
C VAL A 226 17.58 -20.05 38.28
N GLY A 227 17.04 -20.13 39.50
CA GLY A 227 16.80 -21.39 40.20
C GLY A 227 18.05 -22.02 40.84
N LYS A 228 19.14 -21.27 40.97
CA LYS A 228 20.39 -21.69 41.61
C LYS A 228 20.77 -20.67 42.70
N GLU A 229 21.69 -21.04 43.60
CA GLU A 229 22.29 -20.15 44.62
C GLU A 229 23.10 -18.95 44.04
N LYS A 230 23.04 -18.71 42.72
CA LYS A 230 23.73 -17.61 42.05
C LYS A 230 22.89 -16.34 42.12
N ASP A 231 23.56 -15.19 42.11
CA ASP A 231 22.91 -13.89 42.24
C ASP A 231 22.11 -13.48 40.99
N VAL A 232 20.80 -13.78 41.02
CA VAL A 232 19.81 -13.35 40.02
C VAL A 232 19.61 -11.83 40.05
N GLU A 233 19.88 -11.15 41.18
CA GLU A 233 19.71 -9.69 41.33
C GLU A 233 20.66 -8.92 40.40
N SER A 234 21.81 -9.50 40.06
CA SER A 234 22.75 -8.96 39.08
C SER A 234 22.16 -8.72 37.68
N PHE A 235 21.01 -9.34 37.36
CA PHE A 235 20.28 -9.16 36.10
C PHE A 235 19.13 -8.15 36.19
N TRP A 236 18.79 -7.64 37.38
CA TRP A 236 17.64 -6.76 37.58
C TRP A 236 17.64 -5.55 36.64
N SER A 237 18.76 -4.85 36.51
CA SER A 237 18.90 -3.68 35.61
C SER A 237 18.76 -4.04 34.13
N LYS A 238 19.15 -5.25 33.73
CA LYS A 238 19.02 -5.74 32.35
C LYS A 238 17.56 -6.09 32.02
N VAL A 239 16.87 -6.75 32.93
CA VAL A 239 15.43 -7.07 32.79
C VAL A 239 14.60 -5.78 32.79
N TYR A 240 14.96 -4.81 33.63
CA TYR A 240 14.31 -3.49 33.68
C TYR A 240 14.42 -2.76 32.33
N LYS A 241 15.64 -2.64 31.81
CA LYS A 241 15.88 -1.96 30.53
C LYS A 241 15.15 -2.65 29.37
N TYR A 242 15.16 -3.99 29.36
CA TYR A 242 14.47 -4.77 28.34
C TYR A 242 12.96 -4.52 28.34
N ARG A 243 12.33 -4.44 29.53
CA ARG A 243 10.91 -4.10 29.65
C ARG A 243 10.59 -2.72 29.08
N ASP A 244 11.42 -1.71 29.36
CA ASP A 244 11.22 -0.36 28.83
C ASP A 244 11.39 -0.32 27.30
N GLU A 245 12.34 -1.10 26.75
CA GLU A 245 12.52 -1.24 25.30
C GLU A 245 11.29 -1.89 24.62
N LEU A 246 10.60 -2.83 25.30
CA LEU A 246 9.36 -3.43 24.79
C LEU A 246 8.20 -2.44 24.72
N LYS A 247 8.08 -1.51 25.69
CA LYS A 247 7.04 -0.47 25.66
C LYS A 247 7.16 0.45 24.46
N VAL A 248 8.38 0.87 24.13
CA VAL A 248 8.65 1.67 22.92
C VAL A 248 8.22 0.92 21.66
N LEU A 249 8.35 -0.40 21.67
CA LEU A 249 7.93 -1.26 20.56
C LEU A 249 6.40 -1.34 20.45
N THR A 250 5.68 -1.42 21.57
CA THR A 250 4.22 -1.32 21.63
C THR A 250 3.72 0.01 21.04
N GLU A 251 4.29 1.13 21.48
CA GLU A 251 3.95 2.48 20.98
C GLU A 251 4.19 2.61 19.46
N GLN A 252 5.25 1.98 18.94
CA GLN A 252 5.51 1.93 17.50
C GLN A 252 4.48 1.10 16.73
N VAL A 253 3.99 0.00 17.29
CA VAL A 253 2.96 -0.82 16.63
C VAL A 253 1.62 -0.08 16.59
N GLU A 254 1.25 0.60 17.69
CA GLU A 254 0.04 1.43 17.76
C GLU A 254 0.05 2.57 16.73
N ALA A 255 1.19 3.24 16.55
CA ALA A 255 1.37 4.30 15.54
C ALA A 255 1.21 3.77 14.11
N ILE A 256 1.65 2.55 13.83
CA ILE A 256 1.52 1.91 12.50
C ILE A 256 0.05 1.54 12.21
N LEU A 257 -0.72 1.20 13.24
CA LEU A 257 -2.14 0.86 13.14
C LEU A 257 -3.05 2.08 13.00
N GLY A 258 -2.53 3.29 13.22
CA GLY A 258 -3.29 4.53 13.18
C GLY A 258 -4.32 4.61 14.32
N TYR A 259 -4.00 4.03 15.48
CA TYR A 259 -4.75 4.30 16.71
C TYR A 259 -4.37 5.70 17.22
N ASP A 260 -4.96 6.72 16.61
CA ASP A 260 -5.20 8.05 17.19
C ASP A 260 -6.72 8.28 17.31
#